data_AF-A0A136N5Z1-F1
#
_entry.id   AF-A0A136N5Z1-F1
#
_cell.length_a   1.000
_cell.length_b   1.000
_cell.length_c   1.000
_cell.angle_alpha   90.00
_cell.angle_beta   90.00
_cell.angle_gamma   90.00
#
_symmetry.space_group_name_H-M   'P 1'
#
loop_
_entity.id
_entity.type
_entity.pdbx_description
1 polymer ?
#
loop_
_entity_poly.entity_id
_entity_poly.type
_entity_poly.pdbx_seq_one_letter_code
_entity_poly.pdbx_strand_id
1 'polypeptide(L)'
;MTYPNGADQFYLENQYLLLAFVVIIPIVFELSNKIEKPYLQIGLLTLICSLGCVRIIIAAPTYTNRLNWNQQLLSKTENAAHKKLIISSKKVPKDILMMTWSTSYEIWLLSTIETNNSRSIIIEETENEFDNALSSNKSFFTKWGYFDYGDLNKKYFHFHDTTNYIKVE
;
A
#
# COMPACT_ATOMS: atom_id res chain seq x y z
N MET A 1 1.83 16.50 -22.97
CA MET A 1 2.94 16.03 -22.14
C MET A 1 2.70 14.55 -21.86
N THR A 2 3.28 13.68 -22.66
CA THR A 2 3.13 12.22 -22.54
C THR A 2 4.37 11.73 -21.84
N TYR A 3 4.26 11.33 -20.57
CA TYR A 3 5.38 10.71 -19.86
C TYR A 3 5.48 9.25 -20.34
N PRO A 4 6.52 8.86 -21.08
CA PRO A 4 6.65 7.49 -21.61
C PRO A 4 6.92 6.47 -20.49
N ASN A 5 7.43 6.92 -19.35
CA ASN A 5 7.60 6.16 -18.10
C ASN A 5 6.73 6.76 -16.99
N GLY A 6 5.47 7.05 -17.33
CA GLY A 6 4.53 7.84 -16.51
C GLY A 6 4.52 7.44 -15.05
N ALA A 7 4.42 8.45 -14.18
CA ALA A 7 3.95 8.27 -12.80
C ALA A 7 2.86 7.20 -12.83
N ASP A 8 3.13 6.08 -12.14
CA ASP A 8 2.59 4.76 -12.46
C ASP A 8 1.12 4.86 -12.85
N GLN A 9 0.72 4.28 -13.98
CA GLN A 9 -0.67 4.30 -14.46
C GLN A 9 -1.69 4.06 -13.33
N PHE A 10 -1.31 3.22 -12.36
CA PHE A 10 -2.00 2.99 -11.09
C PHE A 10 -2.35 4.26 -10.30
N TYR A 11 -1.40 5.19 -10.12
CA TYR A 11 -1.61 6.47 -9.44
C TYR A 11 -2.61 7.35 -10.19
N LEU A 12 -2.46 7.43 -11.52
CA LEU A 12 -3.35 8.21 -12.37
C LEU A 12 -4.76 7.65 -12.34
N GLU A 13 -4.92 6.33 -12.45
CA GLU A 13 -6.21 5.66 -12.31
C GLU A 13 -6.91 6.04 -11.01
N ASN A 14 -6.19 6.06 -9.88
CA ASN A 14 -6.75 6.46 -8.60
C ASN A 14 -7.25 7.92 -8.60
N GLN A 15 -6.52 8.85 -9.22
CA GLN A 15 -6.96 10.24 -9.34
C GLN A 15 -8.19 10.40 -10.23
N TYR A 16 -8.26 9.66 -11.34
CA TYR A 16 -9.40 9.74 -12.27
C TYR A 16 -10.68 9.10 -11.70
N LEU A 17 -10.60 8.23 -10.69
CA LEU A 17 -11.79 7.67 -10.03
C LEU A 17 -12.69 8.77 -9.43
N LEU A 18 -12.10 9.82 -8.85
CA LEU A 18 -12.87 10.93 -8.29
C LEU A 18 -13.63 11.69 -9.39
N LEU A 19 -12.97 11.96 -10.51
CA LEU A 19 -13.60 12.61 -11.65
C LEU A 19 -14.73 11.73 -12.23
N ALA A 20 -14.46 10.43 -12.39
CA ALA A 20 -15.46 9.47 -12.86
C ALA A 20 -16.70 9.46 -11.95
N PHE A 21 -16.51 9.49 -10.62
CA PHE A 21 -17.60 9.56 -9.66
C PHE A 21 -18.48 10.82 -9.87
N VAL A 22 -17.86 12.00 -10.00
CA VAL A 22 -18.58 13.26 -10.24
C VAL A 22 -19.37 13.23 -11.55
N VAL A 23 -18.82 12.63 -12.60
CA VAL A 23 -19.47 12.52 -13.92
C VAL A 23 -20.59 11.48 -13.93
N ILE A 24 -20.43 10.37 -13.21
CA ILE A 24 -21.42 9.28 -13.17
C ILE A 24 -22.71 9.72 -12.47
N ILE A 25 -22.64 10.56 -11.43
CA ILE A 25 -23.82 11.00 -10.67
C ILE A 25 -24.92 11.63 -11.57
N PRO A 26 -24.67 12.71 -12.32
CA PRO A 26 -25.70 13.33 -13.15
C PRO A 26 -26.17 12.38 -14.26
N ILE A 27 -25.26 11.56 -14.83
CA ILE A 27 -25.61 10.56 -15.83
C ILE A 27 -26.60 9.55 -15.26
N VAL A 28 -26.38 9.03 -14.05
CA VAL A 28 -27.27 8.08 -13.40
C VAL A 28 -28.64 8.70 -13.13
N PHE A 29 -28.70 9.95 -12.66
CA PHE A 29 -29.97 10.65 -12.44
C PHE A 29 -30.74 10.85 -13.76
N GLU A 30 -30.08 11.31 -14.82
CA GLU A 30 -30.73 11.46 -16.12
C GLU A 30 -31.18 10.12 -16.73
N LEU A 31 -30.34 9.07 -16.64
CA LEU A 31 -30.68 7.75 -17.17
C LEU A 31 -31.84 7.13 -16.39
N SER A 32 -31.83 7.24 -15.06
CA SER A 32 -32.87 6.66 -14.21
C SER A 32 -34.25 7.26 -14.51
N ASN A 33 -34.32 8.57 -14.73
CA ASN A 33 -35.57 9.26 -15.08
C ASN A 33 -36.07 8.94 -16.50
N LYS A 34 -35.17 8.58 -17.43
CA LYS A 34 -35.53 8.23 -18.82
C LYS A 34 -35.94 6.76 -18.99
N ILE A 35 -35.53 5.87 -18.08
CA ILE A 35 -35.87 4.45 -18.14
C ILE A 35 -37.19 4.23 -17.39
N GLU A 36 -38.30 4.18 -18.11
CA GLU A 36 -39.64 4.00 -17.53
C GLU A 36 -39.84 2.62 -16.89
N LYS A 37 -39.07 1.61 -17.34
CA LYS A 37 -39.28 0.21 -16.96
C LYS A 37 -38.33 -0.20 -15.81
N PRO A 38 -38.84 -0.53 -14.61
CA PRO A 38 -38.00 -0.77 -13.43
C PRO A 38 -37.07 -1.99 -13.58
N TYR A 39 -37.48 -3.01 -14.33
CA TYR A 39 -36.64 -4.18 -14.56
C TYR A 39 -35.38 -3.88 -15.39
N LEU A 40 -35.42 -2.86 -16.28
CA LEU A 40 -34.24 -2.43 -17.03
C LEU A 40 -33.24 -1.68 -16.13
N GLN A 41 -33.73 -0.91 -15.17
CA GLN A 41 -32.89 -0.23 -14.19
C GLN A 41 -32.16 -1.25 -13.30
N ILE A 42 -32.88 -2.26 -12.80
CA ILE A 42 -32.30 -3.37 -12.01
C ILE A 42 -31.29 -4.16 -12.85
N GLY A 43 -31.62 -4.45 -14.12
CA GLY A 43 -30.70 -5.13 -15.04
C GLY A 43 -29.40 -4.36 -15.24
N LEU A 44 -29.48 -3.04 -15.44
CA LEU A 44 -28.31 -2.17 -15.57
C LEU A 44 -27.46 -2.15 -14.30
N LEU A 45 -28.08 -2.01 -13.13
CA LEU A 45 -27.38 -2.06 -11.84
C LEU A 45 -26.66 -3.40 -11.65
N THR A 46 -27.35 -4.50 -11.96
CA THR A 46 -26.81 -5.86 -11.87
C THR A 46 -25.61 -6.02 -12.80
N LEU A 47 -25.69 -5.49 -14.02
CA LEU A 47 -24.57 -5.50 -14.98
C LEU A 47 -23.37 -4.72 -14.44
N ILE A 48 -23.57 -3.52 -13.91
CA ILE A 48 -22.51 -2.69 -13.32
C ILE A 48 -21.83 -3.42 -12.16
N CYS A 49 -22.62 -3.98 -11.24
CA CYS A 49 -22.09 -4.78 -10.12
C CYS A 49 -21.31 -6.01 -10.61
N SER A 50 -21.82 -6.71 -11.62
CA SER A 50 -21.16 -7.89 -12.19
C SER A 50 -19.81 -7.55 -12.82
N LEU A 51 -19.74 -6.46 -13.59
CA LEU A 51 -18.48 -5.95 -14.14
C LEU A 51 -17.50 -5.54 -13.05
N GLY A 52 -18.00 -4.93 -11.97
CA GLY A 52 -17.20 -4.61 -10.78
C GLY A 52 -16.59 -5.86 -10.14
N CYS A 53 -17.39 -6.92 -9.93
CA CYS A 53 -16.91 -8.19 -9.42
C CYS A 53 -15.85 -8.83 -10.33
N VAL A 54 -16.07 -8.84 -11.65
CA VAL A 54 -15.09 -9.34 -12.62
C VAL A 54 -13.78 -8.58 -12.52
N ARG A 55 -13.83 -7.24 -12.45
CA ARG A 55 -12.63 -6.40 -12.28
C ARG A 55 -11.88 -6.73 -10.99
N ILE A 56 -12.59 -6.92 -9.87
CA ILE A 56 -11.99 -7.31 -8.58
C ILE A 56 -11.30 -8.67 -8.70
N ILE A 57 -11.95 -9.66 -9.33
CA ILE A 57 -11.39 -11.00 -9.51
C ILE A 57 -10.11 -10.94 -10.34
N ILE A 58 -10.09 -10.16 -11.43
CA ILE A 58 -8.92 -10.00 -12.28
C ILE A 58 -7.77 -9.29 -11.54
N ALA A 59 -8.07 -8.31 -10.70
CA ALA A 59 -7.06 -7.55 -9.95
C ALA A 59 -6.58 -8.23 -8.66
N ALA A 60 -7.34 -9.19 -8.12
CA ALA A 60 -7.04 -9.87 -6.86
C ALA A 60 -5.62 -10.49 -6.80
N PRO A 61 -5.12 -11.19 -7.84
CA PRO A 61 -3.79 -11.82 -7.80
C PRO A 61 -2.66 -10.83 -7.51
N THR A 62 -2.74 -9.61 -8.05
CA THR A 62 -1.73 -8.57 -7.84
C THR A 62 -1.58 -8.20 -6.36
N TYR A 63 -2.69 -7.96 -5.67
CA TYR A 63 -2.69 -7.63 -4.25
C TYR A 63 -2.30 -8.82 -3.38
N THR A 64 -2.77 -10.03 -3.73
CA THR A 64 -2.40 -11.26 -3.03
C THR A 64 -0.90 -11.53 -3.13
N ASN A 65 -0.29 -11.32 -4.30
CA ASN A 65 1.16 -11.49 -4.49
C ASN A 65 1.96 -10.50 -3.63
N ARG A 66 1.51 -9.25 -3.55
CA ARG A 66 2.11 -8.23 -2.70
C ARG A 66 2.02 -8.59 -1.22
N LEU A 67 0.84 -9.03 -0.76
CA LEU A 67 0.64 -9.49 0.62
C LEU A 67 1.56 -10.68 0.94
N ASN A 68 1.61 -11.68 0.05
CA ASN A 68 2.47 -12.84 0.19
C ASN A 68 3.95 -12.44 0.27
N TRP A 69 4.38 -11.46 -0.54
CA TRP A 69 5.75 -10.96 -0.47
C TRP A 69 6.06 -10.28 0.88
N ASN A 70 5.15 -9.45 1.38
CA ASN A 70 5.29 -8.80 2.71
C ASN A 70 5.37 -9.86 3.83
N GLN A 71 4.52 -10.88 3.78
CA GLN A 71 4.55 -12.00 4.74
C GLN A 71 5.86 -12.78 4.66
N GLN A 72 6.33 -13.12 3.44
CA GLN A 72 7.61 -13.80 3.26
C GLN A 72 8.79 -12.98 3.78
N LEU A 73 8.78 -11.66 3.58
CA LEU A 73 9.79 -10.75 4.12
C LEU A 73 9.76 -10.75 5.66
N LEU A 74 8.58 -10.71 6.27
CA LEU A 74 8.41 -10.82 7.72
C LEU A 74 8.91 -12.15 8.27
N SER A 75 8.57 -13.28 7.64
CA SER A 75 9.04 -14.61 8.07
C SER A 75 10.56 -14.74 7.95
N LYS A 76 11.15 -14.28 6.84
CA LYS A 76 12.62 -14.32 6.65
C LYS A 76 13.38 -13.49 7.69
N THR A 77 12.77 -12.44 8.20
CA THR A 77 13.39 -11.49 9.14
C THR A 77 12.98 -11.74 10.60
N GLU A 78 12.19 -12.79 10.87
CA GLU A 78 11.69 -13.09 12.21
C GLU A 78 12.80 -13.42 13.21
N ASN A 79 13.75 -14.22 12.78
CA ASN A 79 14.91 -14.63 13.59
C ASN A 79 16.14 -13.73 13.37
N ALA A 80 16.00 -12.61 12.66
CA ALA A 80 17.10 -11.69 12.45
C ALA A 80 17.46 -11.00 13.78
N ALA A 81 18.77 -10.83 14.02
CA ALA A 81 19.26 -10.10 15.20
C ALA A 81 18.77 -8.64 15.24
N HIS A 82 18.52 -8.05 14.06
CA HIS A 82 17.99 -6.71 13.88
C HIS A 82 16.62 -6.78 13.21
N LYS A 83 15.60 -6.14 13.81
CA LYS A 83 14.24 -6.12 13.24
C LYS A 83 13.93 -4.85 12.47
N LYS A 84 14.88 -3.90 12.44
CA LYS A 84 14.81 -2.65 11.67
C LYS A 84 15.72 -2.69 10.46
N LEU A 85 15.14 -2.63 9.27
CA LEU A 85 15.85 -2.88 8.02
C LEU A 85 15.62 -1.74 7.02
N ILE A 86 16.69 -1.36 6.34
CA ILE A 86 16.67 -0.50 5.15
C ILE A 86 17.05 -1.38 3.96
N ILE A 87 16.12 -1.55 3.02
CA ILE A 87 16.30 -2.43 1.86
C ILE A 87 16.39 -1.56 0.61
N SER A 88 17.43 -1.73 -0.21
CA SER A 88 17.52 -1.01 -1.48
C SER A 88 16.39 -1.42 -2.44
N SER A 89 15.77 -0.43 -3.11
CA SER A 89 14.76 -0.66 -4.13
C SER A 89 15.25 -1.50 -5.32
N LYS A 90 16.57 -1.65 -5.49
CA LYS A 90 17.18 -2.53 -6.50
C LYS A 90 17.00 -4.03 -6.20
N LYS A 91 16.67 -4.38 -4.96
CA LYS A 91 16.55 -5.79 -4.49
C LYS A 91 15.13 -6.26 -4.28
N VAL A 92 14.16 -5.36 -4.46
CA VAL A 92 12.76 -5.67 -4.26
C VAL A 92 12.07 -5.85 -5.62
N PRO A 93 11.10 -6.77 -5.72
CA PRO A 93 10.34 -6.97 -6.96
C PRO A 93 9.39 -5.79 -7.16
N LYS A 94 9.82 -4.78 -7.95
CA LYS A 94 9.04 -3.56 -8.22
C LYS A 94 7.74 -3.85 -8.96
N ASP A 95 7.72 -4.89 -9.78
CA ASP A 95 6.54 -5.41 -10.49
C ASP A 95 5.45 -5.89 -9.53
N ILE A 96 5.84 -6.48 -8.39
CA ILE A 96 4.91 -6.95 -7.36
C ILE A 96 4.49 -5.79 -6.45
N LEU A 97 5.42 -4.93 -6.06
CA LEU A 97 5.16 -3.85 -5.12
C LEU A 97 4.39 -2.69 -5.75
N MET A 98 4.54 -2.45 -7.05
CA MET A 98 4.05 -1.28 -7.79
C MET A 98 4.66 0.03 -7.29
N MET A 99 4.44 0.37 -6.02
CA MET A 99 5.00 1.53 -5.32
C MET A 99 5.57 1.12 -3.96
N THR A 100 6.77 1.61 -3.66
CA THR A 100 7.51 1.20 -2.45
C THR A 100 7.27 2.10 -1.23
N TRP A 101 6.71 3.28 -1.43
CA TRP A 101 6.48 4.27 -0.36
C TRP A 101 5.53 3.77 0.74
N SER A 102 4.56 2.91 0.40
CA SER A 102 3.58 2.38 1.36
C SER A 102 4.09 1.16 2.13
N THR A 103 5.19 0.54 1.69
CA THR A 103 5.66 -0.73 2.24
C THR A 103 5.99 -0.64 3.74
N SER A 104 6.53 0.50 4.20
CA SER A 104 6.78 0.73 5.63
C SER A 104 5.52 0.62 6.48
N TYR A 105 4.40 1.18 6.00
CA TYR A 105 3.10 1.09 6.67
C TYR A 105 2.50 -0.31 6.60
N GLU A 106 2.59 -0.96 5.45
CA GLU A 106 2.08 -2.33 5.25
C GLU A 106 2.76 -3.32 6.17
N ILE A 107 4.09 -3.27 6.25
CA ILE A 107 4.88 -4.15 7.11
C ILE A 107 4.58 -3.88 8.58
N TRP A 108 4.49 -2.61 8.98
CA TRP A 108 4.09 -2.24 10.34
C TRP A 108 2.73 -2.84 10.69
N LEU A 109 1.72 -2.58 9.85
CA LEU A 109 0.35 -3.03 10.10
C LEU A 109 0.26 -4.55 10.18
N LEU A 110 0.84 -5.23 9.19
CA LEU A 110 0.81 -6.67 9.06
C LEU A 110 1.52 -7.35 10.23
N SER A 111 2.73 -6.93 10.57
CA SER A 111 3.47 -7.48 11.72
C SER A 111 2.74 -7.26 13.05
N THR A 112 2.09 -6.12 13.21
CA THR A 112 1.31 -5.82 14.42
C THR A 112 0.08 -6.74 14.53
N ILE A 113 -0.65 -6.96 13.44
CA ILE A 113 -1.82 -7.84 13.43
C ILE A 113 -1.43 -9.31 13.65
N GLU A 114 -0.38 -9.77 12.98
CA GLU A 114 0.00 -11.20 12.98
C GLU A 114 0.77 -11.62 14.24
N THR A 115 1.61 -10.73 14.79
CA THR A 115 2.53 -11.08 15.89
C THR A 115 2.39 -10.21 17.13
N ASN A 116 1.46 -9.25 17.13
CA ASN A 116 1.31 -8.23 18.18
C ASN A 116 2.59 -7.41 18.43
N ASN A 117 3.53 -7.39 17.47
CA ASN A 117 4.79 -6.69 17.56
C ASN A 117 5.06 -5.94 16.25
N SER A 118 5.14 -4.61 16.34
CA SER A 118 5.34 -3.74 15.20
C SER A 118 6.78 -3.82 14.69
N ARG A 119 6.93 -4.09 13.39
CA ARG A 119 8.23 -4.04 12.69
C ARG A 119 8.37 -2.78 11.85
N SER A 120 9.61 -2.34 11.68
CA SER A 120 9.92 -1.21 10.81
C SER A 120 10.92 -1.64 9.74
N ILE A 121 10.42 -1.77 8.52
CA ILE A 121 11.24 -2.06 7.36
C ILE A 121 10.90 -1.00 6.32
N ILE A 122 11.92 -0.37 5.76
CA ILE A 122 11.75 0.67 4.76
C ILE A 122 12.52 0.31 3.50
N ILE A 123 11.95 0.66 2.35
CA ILE A 123 12.60 0.51 1.05
C ILE A 123 13.20 1.86 0.67
N GLU A 124 14.50 1.84 0.38
CA GLU A 124 15.29 3.00 -0.06
C GLU A 124 15.24 3.11 -1.59
N GLU A 125 14.67 4.20 -2.11
CA GLU A 125 14.56 4.41 -3.56
C GLU A 125 15.85 5.00 -4.13
N THR A 126 16.42 5.97 -3.43
CA THR A 126 17.70 6.62 -3.75
C THR A 126 18.75 6.24 -2.71
N GLU A 127 19.98 6.00 -3.14
CA GLU A 127 21.07 5.64 -2.23
C GLU A 127 21.23 6.68 -1.11
N ASN A 128 21.35 6.21 0.14
CA ASN A 128 21.54 7.02 1.35
C ASN A 128 20.35 7.93 1.73
N GLU A 129 19.15 7.65 1.20
CA GLU A 129 17.92 8.37 1.56
C GLU A 129 17.63 8.29 3.07
N PHE A 130 17.97 7.17 3.70
CA PHE A 130 17.63 6.89 5.10
C PHE A 130 18.86 6.75 6.01
N ASP A 131 20.00 7.33 5.66
CA ASP A 131 21.22 7.26 6.50
C ASP A 131 21.02 7.82 7.91
N ASN A 132 20.18 8.85 8.05
CA ASN A 132 19.83 9.42 9.34
C ASN A 132 19.17 8.38 10.27
N ALA A 133 18.47 7.39 9.71
CA ALA A 133 17.82 6.32 10.47
C ALA A 133 18.82 5.37 11.14
N LEU A 134 20.06 5.27 10.64
CA LEU A 134 21.10 4.42 11.23
C LEU A 134 21.46 4.84 12.65
N SER A 135 21.28 6.13 12.97
CA SER A 135 21.54 6.70 14.30
C SER A 135 20.34 6.68 15.24
N SER A 136 19.13 6.38 14.75
CA SER A 136 17.91 6.38 15.55
C SER A 136 17.43 4.97 15.89
N ASN A 137 17.27 4.70 17.19
CA ASN A 137 16.73 3.44 17.69
C ASN A 137 15.30 3.54 18.24
N LYS A 138 14.68 4.71 18.24
CA LYS A 138 13.35 4.94 18.83
C LYS A 138 12.40 5.70 17.90
N SER A 139 12.65 5.64 16.60
CA SER A 139 11.78 6.24 15.60
C SER A 139 11.35 5.20 14.55
N PHE A 140 10.17 5.40 13.99
CA PHE A 140 9.60 4.68 12.87
C PHE A 140 9.80 5.51 11.61
N PHE A 141 10.63 5.03 10.69
CA PHE A 141 10.88 5.70 9.41
C PHE A 141 9.92 5.22 8.32
N THR A 142 9.44 6.19 7.54
CA THR A 142 8.59 6.00 6.36
C THR A 142 9.07 6.92 5.24
N LYS A 143 8.57 6.73 4.01
CA LYS A 143 8.86 7.64 2.90
C LYS A 143 8.48 9.10 3.19
N TRP A 144 7.45 9.32 4.00
CA TRP A 144 6.86 10.64 4.25
C TRP A 144 7.37 11.32 5.51
N GLY A 145 8.24 10.67 6.27
CA GLY A 145 8.76 11.21 7.53
C GLY A 145 9.17 10.12 8.52
N TYR A 146 9.68 10.58 9.66
CA TYR A 146 10.01 9.74 10.80
C TYR A 146 9.14 10.13 12.00
N PHE A 147 8.80 9.14 12.82
CA PHE A 147 7.92 9.32 13.96
C PHE A 147 8.53 8.69 15.20
N ASP A 148 8.71 9.45 16.27
CA ASP A 148 9.24 8.91 17.51
C ASP A 148 8.22 7.98 18.18
N TYR A 149 8.69 6.87 18.74
CA TYR A 149 7.82 5.88 19.37
C TYR A 149 7.02 6.45 20.54
N GLY A 150 7.52 7.52 21.17
CA GLY A 150 6.81 8.22 22.24
C GLY A 150 5.54 8.94 21.78
N ASP A 151 5.51 9.40 20.53
CA ASP A 151 4.41 10.18 19.95
C ASP A 151 3.36 9.29 19.28
N LEU A 152 3.71 8.03 19.01
CA LEU A 152 2.83 7.06 18.38
C LEU A 152 1.81 6.50 19.36
N ASN A 153 0.58 6.26 18.86
CA ASN A 153 -0.48 5.70 19.67
C ASN A 153 -0.19 4.23 20.04
N LYS A 154 0.05 3.97 21.33
CA LYS A 154 0.40 2.65 21.87
C LYS A 154 -0.65 1.55 21.65
N LYS A 155 -1.88 1.90 21.24
CA LYS A 155 -2.92 0.91 20.87
C LYS A 155 -2.65 0.28 19.49
N TYR A 156 -1.95 0.98 18.61
CA TYR A 156 -1.75 0.59 17.22
C TYR A 156 -0.26 0.35 16.88
N PHE A 157 0.65 0.93 17.66
CA PHE A 157 2.09 0.84 17.43
C PHE A 157 2.75 0.16 18.62
N HIS A 158 3.11 -1.11 18.44
CA HIS A 158 3.71 -1.99 19.45
C HIS A 158 5.20 -2.18 19.15
N PHE A 159 5.96 -1.08 19.10
CA PHE A 159 7.40 -1.16 18.90
C PHE A 159 8.11 -1.49 20.22
N HIS A 160 8.60 -2.73 20.32
CA HIS A 160 9.43 -3.17 21.44
C HIS A 160 10.92 -3.19 21.11
N ASP A 161 11.27 -3.06 19.83
CA ASP A 161 12.64 -3.13 19.35
C ASP A 161 13.37 -1.79 19.49
N THR A 162 14.45 -1.80 20.26
CA THR A 162 15.37 -0.65 20.46
C THR A 162 16.70 -0.83 19.73
N THR A 163 16.78 -1.72 18.74
CA THR A 163 17.93 -1.79 17.84
C THR A 163 17.92 -0.63 16.84
N ASN A 164 19.09 -0.34 16.28
CA ASN A 164 19.26 0.61 15.18
C ASN A 164 18.84 -0.02 13.85
N TYR A 165 18.50 0.83 12.89
CA TYR A 165 18.35 0.38 11.50
C TYR A 165 19.68 -0.15 10.96
N ILE A 166 19.59 -1.22 10.18
CA ILE A 166 20.71 -1.73 9.39
C ILE A 166 20.35 -1.71 7.91
N LYS A 167 21.34 -1.44 7.05
CA LYS A 167 21.20 -1.60 5.61
C LYS A 167 21.36 -3.08 5.25
N VAL A 168 20.45 -3.58 4.44
CA VAL A 168 20.53 -4.95 3.90
C VAL A 168 21.29 -4.88 2.58
N GLU A 169 22.57 -5.28 2.64
CA GLU A 169 23.50 -5.47 1.49
C GLU A 169 23.25 -6.74 0.68
#